data_AF-X1GH97-F1
#
_entry.id   AF-X1GH97-F1
#
_cell.length_a   1.000
_cell.length_b   1.000
_cell.length_c   1.000
_cell.angle_alpha   90.00
_cell.angle_beta   90.00
_cell.angle_gamma   90.00
#
_symmetry.space_group_name_H-M   'P 1'
#
loop_
_entity.id
_entity.type
_entity.pdbx_description
1 polymer ?
#
loop_
_entity_poly.entity_id
_entity_poly.type
_entity_poly.pdbx_seq_one_letter_code
_entity_poly.pdbx_strand_id
1 'polypeptide(L)'
;QTGVDLIDGTRLNFTYARNLRPNGCPMDGYGVVPDWLVPPRRDSDIDGVLLWYREADLARAPYADRLAPDPFAKVRKERQKLREQRALAKIDTAKSAALPQREFGTATDWQLGQALAALAGRPVRTVEARPQLMPAQPVCERTGN
;
A
#
# COMPACT_ATOMS: atom_id res chain seq x y z
N GLN A 1 17.97 8.50 1.18
CA GLN A 1 18.32 8.98 2.53
C GLN A 1 19.65 9.70 2.42
N THR A 2 19.74 10.91 2.94
CA THR A 2 21.01 11.63 3.05
C THR A 2 21.53 11.48 4.46
N GLY A 3 22.84 11.33 4.59
CA GLY A 3 23.48 11.34 5.88
C GLY A 3 24.71 12.21 5.85
N VAL A 4 24.97 12.88 6.96
CA VAL A 4 26.16 13.71 7.19
C VAL A 4 27.04 12.98 8.20
N ASP A 5 28.31 12.85 7.87
CA ASP A 5 29.30 12.28 8.77
C ASP A 5 29.75 13.34 9.79
N LEU A 6 29.89 12.92 11.04
CA LEU A 6 30.24 13.75 12.18
C LEU A 6 31.74 13.64 12.49
N ILE A 7 32.26 14.61 13.23
CA ILE A 7 33.69 14.70 13.57
C ILE A 7 34.20 13.52 14.40
N ASP A 8 33.32 12.85 15.14
CA ASP A 8 33.62 11.67 15.96
C ASP A 8 33.58 10.36 15.16
N GLY A 9 33.39 10.43 13.84
CA GLY A 9 33.29 9.28 12.96
C GLY A 9 31.91 8.61 12.97
N THR A 10 30.92 9.18 13.65
CA THR A 10 29.52 8.72 13.58
C THR A 10 28.78 9.34 12.39
N ARG A 11 27.63 8.79 12.00
CA ARG A 11 26.84 9.27 10.85
C ARG A 11 25.40 9.56 11.25
N LEU A 12 24.94 10.77 10.95
CA LEU A 12 23.54 11.15 11.14
C LEU A 12 22.77 10.95 9.84
N ASN A 13 21.83 10.00 9.83
CA ASN A 13 20.88 9.82 8.73
C ASN A 13 19.56 10.51 9.06
N PHE A 14 19.12 11.43 8.21
CA PHE A 14 17.86 12.15 8.40
C PHE A 14 17.14 12.39 7.07
N THR A 15 15.82 12.55 7.15
CA THR A 15 14.97 12.89 6.02
C THR A 15 14.75 14.39 5.99
N TYR A 16 15.21 15.07 4.94
CA TYR A 16 15.13 16.54 4.80
C TYR A 16 14.14 17.00 3.73
N ALA A 17 13.67 16.09 2.86
CA ALA A 17 12.79 16.39 1.75
C ALA A 17 11.57 15.46 1.77
N ARG A 18 10.47 15.93 1.19
CA ARG A 18 9.25 15.15 0.95
C ARG A 18 8.97 15.11 -0.55
N ASN A 19 8.60 13.95 -1.05
CA ASN A 19 8.19 13.81 -2.44
C ASN A 19 6.70 14.13 -2.56
N LEU A 20 6.38 15.07 -3.44
CA LEU A 20 5.01 15.42 -3.79
C LEU A 20 4.71 14.90 -5.20
N ARG A 21 3.48 14.42 -5.39
CA ARG A 21 2.94 14.19 -6.73
C ARG A 21 2.78 15.53 -7.47
N PRO A 22 2.66 15.52 -8.81
CA PRO A 22 2.38 16.72 -9.60
C PRO A 22 1.15 17.52 -9.13
N ASN A 23 0.18 16.84 -8.51
CA ASN A 23 -0.99 17.46 -7.89
C ASN A 23 -0.75 17.99 -6.46
N GLY A 24 0.51 18.15 -6.03
CA GLY A 24 0.89 18.70 -4.72
C GLY A 24 0.67 17.76 -3.53
N CYS A 25 0.24 16.53 -3.77
CA CYS A 25 -0.09 15.56 -2.74
C CYS A 25 1.16 14.83 -2.22
N PRO A 26 1.41 14.72 -0.90
CA PRO A 26 2.44 13.83 -0.39
C PRO A 26 2.22 12.37 -0.80
N MET A 27 3.32 11.68 -1.12
CA MET A 27 3.31 10.24 -1.36
C MET A 27 3.47 9.42 -0.07
N ASP A 28 4.05 10.01 0.97
CA ASP A 28 4.39 9.31 2.19
C ASP A 28 3.14 8.79 2.94
N GLY A 29 3.20 7.57 3.47
CA GLY A 29 2.10 6.94 4.21
C GLY A 29 1.23 6.00 3.40
N TYR A 30 0.29 6.53 2.62
CA TYR A 30 -0.63 5.70 1.82
C TYR A 30 -0.11 5.39 0.41
N GLY A 31 0.87 6.12 -0.09
CA GLY A 31 1.37 5.97 -1.46
C GLY A 31 0.39 6.50 -2.52
N VAL A 32 0.41 5.85 -3.68
CA VAL A 32 -0.47 6.16 -4.80
C VAL A 32 -1.59 5.13 -4.84
N VAL A 33 -2.83 5.61 -4.84
CA VAL A 33 -4.01 4.76 -5.03
C VAL A 33 -4.11 4.42 -6.52
N PRO A 34 -4.16 3.15 -6.91
CA PRO A 34 -4.30 2.77 -8.31
C PRO A 34 -5.70 3.05 -8.83
N ASP A 35 -5.82 3.46 -10.09
CA ASP A 35 -7.13 3.66 -10.74
C ASP A 35 -7.90 2.34 -10.88
N TRP A 36 -7.18 1.26 -11.20
CA TRP A 36 -7.71 -0.10 -11.23
C TRP A 36 -7.02 -0.96 -10.20
N LEU A 37 -7.79 -1.42 -9.22
CA LEU A 37 -7.30 -2.42 -8.29
C LEU A 37 -7.35 -3.79 -8.95
N VAL A 38 -6.20 -4.22 -9.47
CA VAL A 38 -6.03 -5.54 -10.08
C VAL A 38 -5.29 -6.46 -9.11
N PRO A 39 -5.88 -7.62 -8.76
CA PRO A 39 -5.22 -8.62 -7.93
C PRO A 39 -3.82 -9.00 -8.44
N PRO A 40 -2.88 -9.40 -7.57
CA PRO A 40 -1.64 -10.03 -8.01
C PRO A 40 -1.85 -11.30 -8.86
N ARG A 41 -2.96 -12.02 -8.65
CA ARG A 41 -3.38 -13.24 -9.35
C ARG A 41 -4.90 -13.32 -9.41
N ARG A 42 -5.45 -14.04 -10.37
CA ARG A 42 -6.92 -14.17 -10.53
C ARG A 42 -7.66 -14.64 -9.26
N ASP A 43 -7.05 -15.50 -8.46
CA ASP A 43 -7.59 -16.13 -7.26
C ASP A 43 -6.95 -15.62 -5.96
N SER A 44 -6.21 -14.51 -6.00
CA SER A 44 -5.51 -14.02 -4.81
C SER A 44 -6.48 -13.46 -3.77
N ASP A 45 -6.15 -13.68 -2.50
CA ASP A 45 -6.82 -13.00 -1.39
C ASP A 45 -6.44 -11.52 -1.33
N ILE A 46 -7.33 -10.68 -1.84
CA ILE A 46 -7.16 -9.23 -1.91
C ILE A 46 -7.09 -8.58 -0.54
N ASP A 47 -7.93 -9.02 0.41
CA ASP A 47 -7.93 -8.47 1.76
C ASP A 47 -6.59 -8.76 2.43
N GLY A 48 -6.02 -9.95 2.20
CA GLY A 48 -4.68 -10.32 2.66
C GLY A 48 -3.57 -9.46 2.04
N VAL A 49 -3.61 -9.24 0.73
CA VAL A 49 -2.64 -8.39 0.00
C VAL A 49 -2.73 -6.94 0.49
N LEU A 50 -3.93 -6.39 0.63
CA LEU A 50 -4.14 -5.02 1.11
C LEU A 50 -3.79 -4.86 2.59
N LEU A 51 -3.83 -5.91 3.41
CA LEU A 51 -3.43 -5.84 4.82
C LEU A 51 -1.91 -5.89 5.06
N TRP A 52 -1.09 -6.02 4.01
CA TRP A 52 0.36 -5.90 4.13
C TRP A 52 0.80 -4.57 4.74
N TYR A 53 1.92 -4.60 5.45
CA TYR A 53 2.46 -3.45 6.15
C TYR A 53 2.80 -2.31 5.19
N ARG A 54 2.31 -1.11 5.52
CA ARG A 54 2.60 0.14 4.81
C ARG A 54 3.14 1.18 5.78
N GLU A 55 3.65 2.28 5.25
CA GLU A 55 4.13 3.40 6.07
C GLU A 55 3.02 3.98 6.98
N ALA A 56 1.77 4.02 6.52
CA ALA A 56 0.63 4.43 7.34
C ALA A 56 0.45 3.57 8.61
N ASP A 57 0.96 2.34 8.62
CA ASP A 57 0.88 1.46 9.79
C ASP A 57 1.95 1.76 10.85
N LEU A 58 2.94 2.60 10.53
CA LEU A 58 3.97 3.02 11.48
C LEU A 58 3.41 4.05 12.46
N ALA A 59 3.53 3.77 13.76
CA ALA A 59 3.04 4.66 14.82
C ALA A 59 3.73 6.03 14.83
N ARG A 60 5.00 6.08 14.41
CA ARG A 60 5.83 7.29 14.32
C ARG A 60 6.56 7.30 13.00
N ALA A 61 5.82 7.50 11.91
CA ALA A 61 6.41 7.58 10.59
C ALA A 61 7.34 8.82 10.50
N PRO A 62 8.44 8.77 9.72
CA PRO A 62 9.41 9.87 9.65
C PRO A 62 8.83 11.22 9.17
N TYR A 63 7.74 11.18 8.40
CA TYR A 63 7.04 12.34 7.88
C TYR A 63 5.91 12.84 8.80
N ALA A 64 5.56 12.10 9.86
CA ALA A 64 4.50 12.49 10.77
C ALA A 64 4.92 13.73 11.55
N ASP A 65 4.07 14.76 11.55
CA ASP A 65 4.25 15.89 12.45
C ASP A 65 4.06 15.42 13.89
N ARG A 66 4.99 15.81 14.77
CA ARG A 66 4.95 15.45 16.19
C ARG A 66 3.97 16.31 16.99
N LEU A 67 3.62 17.49 16.47
CA LEU A 67 2.74 18.45 17.12
C LEU A 67 1.29 18.30 16.64
N ALA A 68 1.08 17.81 15.41
CA ALA A 68 -0.24 17.58 14.86
C ALA A 68 -0.80 16.19 15.21
N PRO A 69 -2.13 16.03 15.33
CA PRO A 69 -2.75 14.73 15.51
C PRO A 69 -2.46 13.81 14.31
N ASP A 70 -2.10 12.56 14.59
CA ASP A 70 -1.79 11.57 13.58
C ASP A 70 -3.02 11.22 12.71
N PRO A 71 -3.00 11.54 11.41
CA PRO A 71 -4.15 11.33 10.52
C PRO A 71 -4.47 9.85 10.32
N PHE A 72 -3.50 8.96 10.54
CA PHE A 72 -3.65 7.52 10.30
C PHE A 72 -3.94 6.71 11.56
N ALA A 73 -4.05 7.35 12.72
CA ALA A 73 -4.22 6.66 14.01
C ALA A 73 -5.46 5.74 14.04
N LYS A 74 -6.59 6.18 13.49
CA LYS A 74 -7.82 5.39 13.43
C LYS A 74 -7.66 4.19 12.49
N VAL A 75 -7.25 4.45 11.25
CA VAL A 75 -7.07 3.42 10.22
C VAL A 75 -6.01 2.39 10.62
N ARG A 76 -4.92 2.82 11.27
CA ARG A 76 -3.89 1.92 11.80
C ARG A 76 -4.47 0.94 12.81
N LYS A 77 -5.27 1.41 13.78
CA LYS A 77 -5.92 0.56 14.79
C LYS A 77 -6.88 -0.44 14.15
N GLU A 78 -7.66 -0.01 13.16
CA GLU A 78 -8.59 -0.89 12.44
C GLU A 78 -7.85 -1.97 11.64
N ARG A 79 -6.83 -1.59 10.86
CA ARG A 79 -6.01 -2.54 10.10
C ARG A 79 -5.26 -3.50 11.02
N GLN A 80 -4.78 -3.04 12.18
CA GLN A 80 -4.18 -3.91 13.18
C GLN A 80 -5.16 -4.98 13.68
N LYS A 81 -6.39 -4.59 14.05
CA LYS A 81 -7.43 -5.54 14.45
C LYS A 81 -7.75 -6.55 13.36
N LEU A 82 -7.85 -6.11 12.10
CA LEU A 82 -8.10 -7.01 10.96
C LEU A 82 -6.96 -8.01 10.75
N ARG A 83 -5.70 -7.58 10.91
CA ARG A 83 -4.54 -8.49 10.87
C ARG A 83 -4.58 -9.51 12.01
N GLU A 84 -4.87 -9.07 13.22
CA GLU A 84 -4.98 -9.95 14.40
C GLU A 84 -6.11 -10.98 14.22
N GLN A 85 -7.30 -10.54 13.78
CA GLN A 85 -8.43 -11.42 13.48
C GLN A 85 -8.07 -12.46 12.42
N ARG A 86 -7.36 -12.06 11.36
CA ARG A 86 -6.93 -12.95 10.29
C ARG A 86 -5.86 -13.96 10.75
N ALA A 87 -4.97 -13.56 11.67
CA ALA A 87 -3.99 -14.45 12.27
C ALA A 87 -4.64 -15.49 13.19
N LEU A 88 -5.70 -15.10 13.91
CA LEU A 88 -6.48 -15.99 14.78
C LEU A 88 -7.36 -16.95 13.97
N ALA A 89 -7.92 -16.49 12.85
CA ALA A 89 -8.76 -17.27 11.95
C ALA A 89 -7.96 -18.29 11.10
N LYS A 90 -6.86 -18.83 11.64
CA LYS A 90 -5.89 -19.71 10.97
C LYS A 90 -6.50 -20.46 9.79
N ILE A 91 -5.99 -20.10 8.62
CA ILE A 91 -6.32 -20.64 7.31
C ILE A 91 -6.17 -22.16 7.38
N ASP A 92 -7.17 -22.87 6.88
CA ASP A 92 -7.13 -24.32 6.69
C ASP A 92 -5.91 -24.68 5.81
N THR A 93 -4.85 -25.19 6.43
CA THR A 93 -3.57 -25.44 5.78
C THR A 93 -3.69 -26.52 4.70
N ALA A 94 -4.74 -27.34 4.75
CA ALA A 94 -5.09 -28.33 3.73
C ALA A 94 -5.47 -27.69 2.38
N LYS A 95 -5.98 -26.45 2.36
CA LYS A 95 -6.28 -25.67 1.14
C LYS A 95 -5.17 -24.69 0.77
N SER A 96 -4.16 -24.57 1.63
CA SER A 96 -3.05 -23.63 1.48
C SER A 96 -1.91 -24.25 0.66
N ALA A 97 -2.24 -24.85 -0.48
CA ALA A 97 -1.21 -25.22 -1.45
C ALA A 97 -0.39 -23.97 -1.76
N ALA A 98 0.93 -24.08 -1.70
CA ALA A 98 1.81 -22.96 -2.01
C ALA A 98 1.48 -22.49 -3.43
N LEU A 99 0.86 -21.30 -3.49
CA LEU A 99 0.55 -20.63 -4.73
C LEU A 99 1.85 -20.52 -5.56
N PRO A 100 1.85 -20.91 -6.85
CA PRO A 100 3.07 -20.99 -7.66
C PRO A 100 3.85 -19.67 -7.63
N GLN A 101 5.17 -19.70 -7.76
CA GLN A 101 5.98 -18.48 -7.82
C GLN A 101 5.40 -17.56 -8.91
N ARG A 102 5.25 -16.26 -8.62
CA ARG A 102 4.77 -15.32 -9.63
C ARG A 102 5.85 -15.13 -10.69
N GLU A 103 5.52 -15.44 -11.94
CA GLU A 103 6.36 -15.15 -13.10
C GLU A 103 5.89 -13.84 -13.74
N PHE A 104 6.81 -12.90 -13.91
CA PHE A 104 6.55 -11.61 -14.52
C PHE A 104 6.91 -11.63 -16.00
N GLY A 105 6.13 -10.94 -16.84
CA GLY A 105 6.46 -10.78 -18.25
C GLY A 105 6.15 -11.99 -19.14
N THR A 106 5.56 -13.04 -18.58
CA THR A 106 5.07 -14.20 -19.33
C THR A 106 3.60 -14.03 -19.71
N ALA A 107 3.10 -14.86 -20.63
CA ALA A 107 1.68 -14.87 -20.98
C ALA A 107 0.75 -15.29 -19.81
N THR A 108 1.31 -15.87 -18.75
CA THR A 108 0.61 -16.25 -17.53
C THR A 108 0.55 -15.13 -16.49
N ASP A 109 1.23 -14.01 -16.73
CA ASP A 109 1.18 -12.84 -15.86
C ASP A 109 -0.20 -12.17 -15.96
N TRP A 110 -0.99 -12.39 -14.91
CA TRP A 110 -2.34 -11.87 -14.79
C TRP A 110 -2.39 -10.33 -14.86
N GLN A 111 -1.46 -9.64 -14.19
CA GLN A 111 -1.48 -8.17 -14.15
C GLN A 111 -1.07 -7.59 -15.50
N LEU A 112 -0.08 -8.21 -16.16
CA LEU A 112 0.30 -7.82 -17.52
C LEU A 112 -0.86 -8.02 -18.50
N GLY A 113 -1.54 -9.16 -18.44
CA GLY A 113 -2.70 -9.44 -19.28
C GLY A 113 -3.83 -8.41 -19.10
N GLN A 114 -4.08 -7.97 -17.86
CA GLN A 114 -5.03 -6.89 -17.58
C GLN A 114 -4.56 -5.53 -18.12
N ALA A 115 -3.28 -5.21 -18.00
CA ALA A 115 -2.72 -3.96 -18.54
C ALA A 115 -2.82 -3.93 -20.07
N LEU A 116 -2.51 -5.03 -20.75
CA LEU A 116 -2.67 -5.14 -22.20
C LEU A 116 -4.13 -5.04 -22.63
N ALA A 117 -5.06 -5.61 -21.86
CA ALA A 117 -6.49 -5.46 -22.11
C ALA A 117 -6.91 -3.98 -22.01
N ALA A 118 -6.44 -3.25 -21.00
CA ALA A 118 -6.71 -1.83 -20.84
C ALA A 118 -6.21 -1.01 -22.05
N LEU A 119 -4.97 -1.27 -22.48
CA LEU A 119 -4.38 -0.60 -23.66
C LEU A 119 -5.13 -0.92 -24.96
N ALA A 120 -5.69 -2.12 -25.07
CA ALA A 120 -6.50 -2.55 -26.21
C ALA A 120 -7.98 -2.10 -26.12
N GLY A 121 -8.36 -1.30 -25.12
CA GLY A 121 -9.75 -0.86 -24.91
C GLY A 121 -10.71 -1.96 -24.48
N ARG A 122 -10.19 -3.08 -23.96
CA ARG A 122 -10.97 -4.22 -23.45
C ARG A 122 -11.24 -4.06 -21.95
N PRO A 123 -12.33 -4.64 -21.42
CA PRO A 123 -12.67 -4.53 -20.00
C PRO A 123 -11.58 -5.17 -19.12
N VAL A 124 -11.18 -4.43 -18.08
CA VAL A 124 -10.23 -4.87 -17.05
C VAL A 124 -10.98 -5.52 -15.90
N ARG A 125 -10.47 -6.64 -15.40
CA ARG A 125 -11.02 -7.34 -14.24
C ARG A 125 -10.45 -6.75 -12.95
N THR A 126 -11.24 -5.86 -12.34
CA THR A 126 -10.94 -5.21 -11.07
C THR A 126 -11.63 -5.89 -9.90
N VAL A 127 -11.20 -5.54 -8.70
CA VAL A 127 -11.83 -5.91 -7.43
C VAL A 127 -12.14 -4.65 -6.64
N GLU A 128 -13.20 -4.69 -5.84
CA GLU A 128 -13.53 -3.60 -4.93
C GLU A 128 -12.72 -3.76 -3.64
N ALA A 129 -12.00 -2.70 -3.24
CA ALA A 129 -11.34 -2.67 -1.94
C ALA A 129 -12.28 -2.10 -0.87
N ARG A 130 -12.20 -2.67 0.32
CA ARG A 130 -12.82 -2.06 1.50
C ARG A 130 -12.14 -0.71 1.77
N PRO A 131 -12.90 0.38 2.01
CA PRO A 131 -12.34 1.71 2.28
C PRO A 131 -11.33 1.75 3.44
N GLN A 132 -11.49 0.87 4.43
CA GLN A 132 -10.59 0.74 5.59
C GLN A 132 -9.22 0.14 5.22
N LEU A 133 -9.16 -0.62 4.13
CA LEU A 133 -7.93 -1.27 3.63
C LEU A 133 -7.22 -0.40 2.60
N MET A 134 -7.98 0.34 1.80
CA MET A 134 -7.45 1.28 0.84
C MET A 134 -8.46 2.42 0.69
N PRO A 135 -8.06 3.68 0.93
CA PRO A 135 -8.96 4.80 0.73
C PRO A 135 -9.34 4.89 -0.76
N ALA A 136 -10.62 5.17 -1.05
CA ALA A 136 -11.12 5.30 -2.42
C ALA A 136 -10.52 6.50 -3.16
N GLN A 137 -10.02 7.49 -2.43
CA GLN A 137 -9.39 8.69 -2.95
C GLN A 137 -8.05 8.94 -2.24
N PRO A 138 -7.07 9.56 -2.94
CA PRO A 138 -5.86 10.02 -2.28
C PRO A 138 -6.24 11.05 -1.20
N VAL A 139 -5.71 10.89 0.02
CA VAL A 139 -5.93 11.75 1.22
C VAL A 139 -5.67 13.24 0.99
N CYS A 140 -5.10 13.59 -0.14
CA CYS A 140 -4.63 14.91 -0.50
C CYS A 140 -5.54 15.62 -1.52
N GLU A 141 -6.63 15.00 -1.96
CA GLU A 141 -7.75 15.76 -2.53
C GLU A 141 -8.30 16.64 -1.40
N ARG A 142 -7.82 17.90 -1.37
CA ARG A 142 -8.60 18.96 -0.75
C ARG A 142 -9.94 18.95 -1.46
N THR A 143 -10.99 18.47 -0.80
CA THR A 143 -12.36 18.84 -1.17
C THR A 143 -12.38 20.36 -1.17
N GLY A 144 -12.41 20.93 -2.37
CA GLY A 144 -12.55 22.37 -2.55
C GLY A 144 -13.81 22.83 -1.83
N ASN A 145 -13.67 23.88 -1.02
CA ASN A 145 -14.79 24.76 -0.73
C ASN A 145 -15.00 25.68 -1.92
#